data_AF-A0A4U5NTT7-F1
#
_entry.id   AF-A0A4U5NTT7-F1
#
_cell.length_a   1.000
_cell.length_b   1.000
_cell.length_c   1.000
_cell.angle_alpha   90.00
_cell.angle_beta   90.00
_cell.angle_gamma   90.00
#
_symmetry.space_group_name_H-M   'P 1'
#
loop_
_entity.id
_entity.type
_entity.pdbx_description
1 polymer ?
#
loop_
_entity_poly.entity_id
_entity_poly.type
_entity_poly.pdbx_seq_one_letter_code
_entity_poly.pdbx_strand_id
1 'polypeptide(L)'
;MSHHGKSEWAKSEEEEDRVETLIKASGCWDGHLGVVDCMSEKRDWRKCQDELVVFRECMQKAHQQRKQEQQPPKEAPAEEQPAEKK
;
A
#
# COMPACT_ATOMS: atom_id res chain seq x y z
N MET A 1 4.80 -27.29 -33.74
CA MET A 1 3.95 -26.92 -32.59
C MET A 1 4.72 -25.91 -31.77
N SER A 2 4.55 -24.61 -32.04
CA SER A 2 5.23 -23.56 -31.28
C SER A 2 4.40 -23.26 -30.04
N HIS A 3 4.90 -23.63 -28.87
CA HIS A 3 4.37 -23.18 -27.60
C HIS A 3 4.65 -21.69 -27.48
N HIS A 4 3.66 -20.87 -27.82
CA HIS A 4 3.67 -19.45 -27.46
C HIS A 4 3.77 -19.37 -25.93
N GLY A 5 4.90 -18.84 -25.46
CA GLY A 5 5.24 -18.70 -24.06
C GLY A 5 4.12 -18.01 -23.30
N LYS A 6 3.57 -18.70 -22.29
CA LYS A 6 2.70 -18.13 -21.29
C LYS A 6 3.49 -17.04 -20.57
N SER A 7 3.12 -15.80 -20.84
CA SER A 7 3.65 -14.62 -20.18
C SER A 7 3.34 -14.68 -18.69
N GLU A 8 4.33 -14.37 -17.85
CA GLU A 8 4.26 -14.50 -16.39
C GLU A 8 3.18 -13.65 -15.71
N TRP A 9 2.53 -12.72 -16.44
CA TRP A 9 1.39 -11.93 -15.94
C TRP A 9 0.07 -12.72 -15.87
N ALA A 10 -0.02 -13.90 -16.48
CA ALA A 10 -1.24 -14.71 -16.56
C ALA A 10 -1.31 -15.83 -15.50
N LYS A 11 -0.69 -15.63 -14.34
CA LYS A 11 -0.72 -16.52 -13.17
C LYS A 11 -1.35 -15.68 -12.05
N SER A 12 -2.51 -15.94 -11.47
CA SER A 12 -3.30 -17.15 -11.24
C SER A 12 -4.74 -16.72 -10.91
N GLU A 13 -5.76 -17.46 -11.36
CA GLU A 13 -7.19 -17.15 -11.10
C GLU A 13 -7.64 -17.47 -9.66
N GLU A 14 -6.73 -17.96 -8.80
CA GLU A 14 -6.94 -18.23 -7.37
C GLU A 14 -6.12 -17.27 -6.46
N GLU A 15 -5.45 -16.27 -7.03
CA GLU A 15 -4.49 -15.40 -6.34
C GLU A 15 -5.09 -13.99 -6.26
N GLU A 16 -5.40 -13.51 -5.04
CA GLU A 16 -5.76 -12.10 -4.84
C GLU A 16 -4.73 -11.21 -5.55
N ASP A 17 -5.20 -10.24 -6.32
CA ASP A 17 -4.29 -9.38 -7.07
C ASP A 17 -3.29 -8.74 -6.11
N ARG A 18 -2.00 -8.79 -6.49
CA ARG A 18 -0.92 -8.26 -5.66
C ARG A 18 -1.18 -6.81 -5.26
N VAL A 19 -1.79 -6.02 -6.14
CA VAL A 19 -2.15 -4.63 -5.85
C VAL A 19 -3.27 -4.58 -4.82
N GLU A 20 -4.35 -5.38 -4.96
CA GLU A 20 -5.43 -5.43 -3.97
C GLU A 20 -4.93 -5.80 -2.57
N THR A 21 -4.04 -6.79 -2.49
CA THR A 21 -3.40 -7.20 -1.22
C THR A 21 -2.66 -6.03 -0.58
N LEU A 22 -1.88 -5.27 -1.37
CA LEU A 22 -1.15 -4.10 -0.88
C LEU A 22 -2.07 -2.95 -0.47
N ILE A 23 -3.20 -2.78 -1.16
CA ILE A 23 -4.22 -1.80 -0.83
C ILE A 23 -4.86 -2.16 0.51
N LYS A 24 -5.25 -3.41 0.73
CA LYS A 24 -5.81 -3.88 2.02
C LYS A 24 -4.82 -3.64 3.17
N ALA A 25 -3.55 -4.01 2.98
CA ALA A 25 -2.50 -3.79 3.97
C ALA A 25 -2.19 -2.30 4.24
N SER A 26 -2.58 -1.38 3.35
CA SER A 26 -2.43 0.07 3.56
C SER A 26 -3.55 0.72 4.36
N GLY A 27 -4.66 0.01 4.62
CA GLY A 27 -5.86 0.57 5.25
C GLY A 27 -6.72 1.45 4.33
N CYS A 28 -6.34 1.61 3.06
CA CYS A 28 -7.04 2.45 2.09
C CYS A 28 -8.06 1.68 1.22
N TRP A 29 -8.57 0.55 1.72
CA TRP A 29 -9.49 -0.32 0.98
C TRP A 29 -10.83 0.37 0.66
N ASP A 30 -11.34 1.18 1.58
CA ASP A 30 -12.60 1.92 1.39
C ASP A 30 -12.53 2.89 0.19
N GLY A 31 -11.43 3.64 0.07
CA GLY A 31 -11.19 4.51 -1.07
C GLY A 31 -11.03 3.75 -2.39
N HIS A 32 -10.48 2.53 -2.36
CA HIS A 32 -10.43 1.66 -3.55
C HIS A 32 -11.84 1.21 -3.97
N LEU A 33 -12.67 0.76 -3.03
CA LEU A 33 -14.06 0.39 -3.31
C LEU A 33 -14.84 1.57 -3.90
N GLY A 34 -14.71 2.78 -3.34
CA GLY A 34 -15.37 3.97 -3.89
C GLY A 34 -14.99 4.26 -5.36
N VAL A 35 -13.72 4.06 -5.72
CA VAL A 35 -13.28 4.20 -7.12
C VAL A 35 -13.86 3.09 -8.00
N VAL A 36 -13.85 1.84 -7.54
CA VAL A 36 -14.41 0.70 -8.29
C VAL A 36 -15.91 0.88 -8.50
N ASP A 37 -16.65 1.31 -7.49
CA ASP A 37 -18.08 1.58 -7.55
C ASP A 37 -18.38 2.72 -8.54
N CYS A 38 -17.66 3.85 -8.46
CA CYS A 38 -17.83 4.94 -9.41
C CYS A 38 -17.53 4.50 -10.86
N MET A 39 -16.49 3.67 -11.05
CA MET A 39 -16.14 3.14 -12.37
C MET A 39 -17.18 2.14 -12.88
N SER A 40 -17.78 1.34 -12.01
CA SER A 40 -18.86 0.41 -12.33
C SER A 40 -20.11 1.16 -12.81
N GLU A 41 -20.46 2.25 -12.12
CA GLU A 41 -21.62 3.08 -12.44
C GLU A 41 -21.41 3.97 -13.68
N LYS A 42 -20.35 4.77 -13.67
CA LYS A 42 -20.15 5.84 -14.67
C LYS A 42 -19.39 5.37 -15.90
N ARG A 43 -18.56 4.33 -15.76
CA ARG A 43 -17.65 3.81 -16.81
C ARG A 43 -16.75 4.86 -17.46
N ASP A 44 -16.51 5.97 -16.75
CA ASP A 44 -15.67 7.07 -17.19
C ASP A 44 -14.90 7.63 -16.00
N TRP A 45 -13.62 7.30 -15.92
CA TRP A 45 -12.74 7.68 -14.81
C TRP A 45 -12.63 9.20 -14.63
N ARG A 46 -12.87 9.99 -15.68
CA ARG A 46 -12.87 11.46 -15.59
C ARG A 46 -14.02 11.99 -14.74
N LYS A 47 -15.09 11.22 -14.58
CA LYS A 47 -16.22 11.54 -13.70
C LYS A 47 -16.05 10.98 -12.28
N CYS A 48 -14.94 10.30 -12.02
CA CYS A 48 -14.59 9.71 -10.73
C CYS A 48 -13.39 10.41 -10.07
N GLN A 49 -13.15 11.68 -10.43
CA GLN A 49 -12.00 12.42 -9.93
C GLN A 49 -12.04 12.61 -8.42
N ASP A 50 -13.22 12.83 -7.85
CA ASP A 50 -13.39 13.01 -6.41
C ASP A 50 -12.99 11.75 -5.63
N GLU A 51 -13.49 10.59 -6.07
CA GLU A 51 -13.17 9.28 -5.50
C GLU A 51 -11.68 8.95 -5.66
N LEU A 52 -11.10 9.28 -6.82
CA LEU A 52 -9.67 9.09 -7.08
C LEU A 52 -8.78 10.00 -6.21
N VAL A 53 -9.21 11.22 -5.91
CA VAL A 53 -8.48 12.14 -5.02
C VAL A 53 -8.48 11.59 -3.60
N VAL A 54 -9.64 11.17 -3.08
CA VAL A 54 -9.75 10.55 -1.74
C VAL A 54 -8.82 9.34 -1.62
N PHE A 55 -8.85 8.45 -2.61
CA PHE A 55 -7.99 7.27 -2.63
C PHE A 55 -6.49 7.65 -2.65
N ARG A 56 -6.11 8.62 -3.49
CA ARG A 56 -4.72 9.10 -3.59
C ARG A 56 -4.22 9.68 -2.28
N GLU A 57 -5.01 10.52 -1.63
CA GLU A 57 -4.63 11.13 -0.34
C GLU A 57 -4.43 10.07 0.74
N CYS A 58 -5.29 9.06 0.79
CA CYS A 58 -5.12 7.94 1.71
C CYS A 58 -3.79 7.21 1.46
N MET A 59 -3.51 6.86 0.20
CA MET A 59 -2.28 6.16 -0.17
C MET A 59 -1.01 6.97 0.14
N GLN A 60 -1.06 8.28 -0.06
CA GLN A 60 0.04 9.17 0.29
C GLN A 60 0.31 9.16 1.80
N LYS A 61 -0.74 9.24 2.62
CA LYS A 61 -0.64 9.15 4.09
C LYS A 61 -0.07 7.80 4.52
N ALA A 62 -0.59 6.69 3.99
CA ALA A 62 -0.09 5.34 4.28
C ALA A 62 1.39 5.17 3.89
N HIS A 63 1.80 5.72 2.75
CA HIS A 63 3.20 5.70 2.31
C HIS A 63 4.11 6.49 3.27
N GLN A 64 3.68 7.67 3.70
CA GLN A 64 4.43 8.50 4.63
C GLN A 64 4.58 7.83 6.00
N GLN A 65 3.51 7.22 6.53
CA GLN A 65 3.55 6.46 7.78
C GLN A 65 4.55 5.31 7.71
N ARG A 66 4.48 4.49 6.65
CA ARG A 66 5.45 3.41 6.45
C ARG A 66 6.89 3.88 6.36
N LYS A 67 7.14 5.07 5.79
CA LYS A 67 8.48 5.66 5.72
C LYS A 67 8.99 6.17 7.08
N GLN A 68 8.09 6.57 7.97
CA GLN A 68 8.44 6.98 9.33
C GLN A 68 8.73 5.76 10.22
N GLU A 69 7.96 4.69 10.07
CA GLU A 69 8.10 3.46 10.87
C GLU A 69 9.32 2.62 10.47
N GLN A 70 9.79 2.74 9.21
CA GLN A 70 11.03 2.13 8.73
C GLN A 70 12.30 2.95 9.06
N GLN A 71 12.17 4.10 9.73
CA GLN A 71 13.35 4.75 10.33
C GLN A 71 13.64 4.08 11.67
N PRO A 72 14.87 3.58 11.90
CA PRO A 72 15.24 3.13 13.24
C PRO A 72 15.05 4.28 14.23
N PRO A 73 14.55 4.02 15.45
CA PRO A 73 14.41 5.06 16.46
C PRO A 73 15.74 5.77 16.65
N LYS A 74 15.77 7.06 16.34
CA LYS A 74 16.93 7.93 16.55
C LYS A 74 17.03 8.16 18.06
N GLU A 75 17.88 7.36 18.69
CA GLU A 75 18.64 7.53 19.92
C GLU A 75 18.02 8.34 21.07
N ALA A 76 17.87 7.70 22.22
CA ALA A 76 17.95 8.35 23.54
C ALA A 76 19.14 7.75 24.33
N PRO A 77 19.75 8.54 25.22
CA PRO A 77 21.20 8.69 25.33
C PRO A 77 21.89 7.71 26.27
N ALA A 78 23.21 7.66 26.13
CA ALA A 78 24.15 7.08 27.07
C ALA A 78 23.79 7.44 28.52
N GLU A 79 23.39 6.45 29.32
CA GLU A 79 23.46 6.52 30.77
C GLU A 79 24.68 5.72 31.22
N GLU A 80 25.56 6.48 31.86
CA GLU A 80 26.84 6.18 32.45
C GLU A 80 26.73 5.02 33.46
N GLN A 81 27.53 3.97 33.28
CA GLN A 81 27.69 2.94 34.32
C GLN A 81 28.68 3.48 35.37
N PRO A 82 28.27 3.73 36.63
CA PRO A 82 29.24 4.02 37.67
C PRO A 82 30.03 2.75 37.98
N ALA A 83 31.35 2.91 38.04
CA ALA A 83 32.28 1.89 38.48
C ALA A 83 31.99 1.46 39.94
N GLU A 84 31.66 0.19 40.13
CA GLU A 84 31.78 -0.52 41.41
C GLU A 84 32.54 -1.83 41.12
N LYS A 85 33.84 -1.99 41.38
CA LYS A 85 34.52 -2.06 42.69
C LYS A 85 33.95 -3.16 43.59
N LYS A 86 34.41 -4.41 43.43
CA LYS A 86 35.16 -5.19 44.45
C LYS A 86 35.35 -6.64 44.02
#